data_AF-A0A0F9VFB2-F1
#
_entry.id   AF-A0A0F9VFB2-F1
#
_cell.length_a   1.000
_cell.length_b   1.000
_cell.length_c   1.000
_cell.angle_alpha   90.00
_cell.angle_beta   90.00
_cell.angle_gamma   90.00
#
_symmetry.space_group_name_H-M   'P 1'
#
loop_
_entity.id
_entity.type
_entity.pdbx_description
1 polymer ?
#
loop_
_entity_poly.entity_id
_entity_poly.type
_entity_poly.pdbx_seq_one_letter_code
_entity_poly.pdbx_strand_id
1 'polypeptide(L)'
;MPKKIKTTAADRKWAKLIKERDHWACQRCGTVYPKKSRGLHAAHIFSRRFKRTRHDPINGVALCFGCHAHFHSNPIEFMAWAEEHLGERTFKELMGKARKLAVN
;
A
#
# COMPACT_ATOMS: atom_id res chain seq x y z
N MET A 1 -16.03 14.86 -11.43
CA MET A 1 -14.91 14.44 -10.52
C MET A 1 -15.25 13.09 -9.89
N PRO A 2 -14.30 12.14 -9.79
CA PRO A 2 -14.58 10.85 -9.16
C PRO A 2 -14.96 11.03 -7.68
N LYS A 3 -15.98 10.29 -7.23
CA LYS A 3 -16.53 10.38 -5.87
C LYS A 3 -15.46 9.99 -4.83
N LYS A 4 -15.24 10.83 -3.82
CA LYS A 4 -14.27 10.58 -2.74
C LYS A 4 -14.65 9.31 -1.97
N ILE A 5 -13.76 8.32 -1.95
CA ILE A 5 -13.94 7.07 -1.19
C ILE A 5 -13.78 7.40 0.30
N LYS A 6 -14.84 7.18 1.09
CA LYS A 6 -14.79 7.37 2.55
C LYS A 6 -13.89 6.32 3.22
N THR A 7 -13.18 6.77 4.25
CA THR A 7 -12.39 5.90 5.13
C THR A 7 -13.28 5.26 6.17
N THR A 8 -13.20 3.94 6.28
CA THR A 8 -14.01 3.09 7.17
C THR A 8 -13.20 2.63 8.38
N ALA A 9 -13.86 1.97 9.33
CA ALA A 9 -13.18 1.31 10.44
C ALA A 9 -12.24 0.19 9.96
N ALA A 10 -12.61 -0.53 8.90
CA ALA A 10 -11.77 -1.56 8.29
C ALA A 10 -10.46 -0.97 7.74
N ASP A 11 -10.51 0.20 7.09
CA ASP A 11 -9.29 0.88 6.63
C ASP A 11 -8.35 1.25 7.77
N ARG A 12 -8.90 1.68 8.93
CA ARG A 12 -8.10 2.01 10.11
C ARG A 12 -7.44 0.78 10.73
N LYS A 13 -8.18 -0.33 10.82
CA LYS A 13 -7.64 -1.61 11.31
C LYS A 13 -6.55 -2.14 10.37
N TRP A 14 -6.81 -2.13 9.06
CA TRP A 14 -5.83 -2.51 8.04
C TRP A 14 -4.58 -1.64 8.13
N ALA A 15 -4.72 -0.31 8.20
CA ALA A 15 -3.57 0.58 8.29
C ALA A 15 -2.75 0.37 9.57
N LYS A 16 -3.39 0.01 10.69
CA LYS A 16 -2.69 -0.38 11.92
C LYS A 16 -1.91 -1.68 11.72
N LEU A 17 -2.55 -2.71 11.14
CA LEU A 17 -1.92 -4.00 10.85
C LEU A 17 -0.67 -3.84 9.98
N ILE A 18 -0.74 -3.07 8.90
CA ILE A 18 0.42 -2.83 8.01
C ILE A 18 1.57 -2.21 8.79
N LYS A 19 1.30 -1.17 9.59
CA LYS A 19 2.35 -0.49 10.37
C LYS A 19 2.93 -1.37 11.46
N GLU A 20 2.14 -2.26 12.06
CA GLU A 20 2.63 -3.23 13.04
C GLU A 20 3.49 -4.32 12.40
N ARG A 21 3.06 -4.88 11.25
CA ARG A 21 3.84 -5.83 10.45
C ARG A 21 5.18 -5.25 10.03
N ASP A 22 5.17 -4.00 9.59
CA ASP A 22 6.35 -3.29 9.07
C ASP A 22 7.19 -2.65 10.19
N HIS A 23 7.01 -3.09 11.44
CA HIS A 23 7.76 -2.64 12.62
C HIS A 23 7.79 -1.12 12.83
N TRP A 24 6.74 -0.42 12.40
CA TRP A 24 6.66 1.04 12.41
C TRP A 24 7.84 1.72 11.67
N ALA A 25 8.40 1.06 10.67
CA ALA A 25 9.48 1.56 9.83
C ALA A 25 9.02 1.79 8.39
N CYS A 26 9.53 2.84 7.76
CA CYS A 26 9.33 3.06 6.33
C CYS A 26 10.05 1.97 5.53
N GLN A 27 9.32 1.22 4.71
CA GLN A 27 9.88 0.09 3.95
C GLN A 27 10.78 0.53 2.78
N ARG A 28 10.78 1.82 2.42
CA ARG A 28 11.70 2.36 1.39
C ARG A 28 12.99 2.90 1.98
N CYS A 29 12.91 3.76 3.00
CA CYS A 29 14.07 4.48 3.53
C CYS A 29 14.57 3.97 4.90
N GLY A 30 13.89 2.98 5.49
CA GLY A 30 14.27 2.37 6.77
C GLY A 30 13.97 3.21 8.01
N THR A 31 13.59 4.48 7.88
CA THR A 31 13.32 5.36 9.03
C THR A 31 12.22 4.77 9.94
N VAL A 32 12.55 4.62 11.22
CA VAL A 32 11.64 4.12 12.26
C VAL A 32 10.86 5.26 12.89
N TYR A 33 9.57 5.05 13.13
CA TYR A 33 8.68 6.03 13.74
C TYR A 33 8.11 5.52 15.07
N PRO A 34 7.83 6.41 16.03
CA PRO A 34 7.07 6.05 17.22
C PRO A 34 5.71 5.47 16.88
N LYS A 35 5.24 4.52 17.71
CA LYS A 35 3.88 3.98 17.58
C LYS A 35 2.86 5.12 17.66
N LYS A 36 1.85 5.03 16.80
CA LYS A 36 0.79 6.04 16.57
C LYS A 36 1.28 7.36 15.94
N SER A 37 2.53 7.45 15.48
CA SER A 37 3.00 8.61 14.72
C SER A 37 2.14 8.90 13.49
N ARG A 38 1.96 10.19 13.21
CA ARG A 38 1.31 10.70 11.99
C ARG A 38 2.27 10.75 10.80
N GLY A 39 3.57 10.56 11.01
CA GLY A 39 4.59 10.60 9.95
C GLY A 39 4.70 9.32 9.12
N LEU A 40 4.08 8.22 9.59
CA LEU A 40 4.08 6.91 8.91
C LEU A 40 2.68 6.54 8.43
N HIS A 41 2.56 6.26 7.15
CA HIS A 41 1.32 5.96 6.45
C HIS A 41 1.30 4.51 5.97
N ALA A 42 0.12 3.88 5.95
CA ALA A 42 -0.08 2.64 5.21
C ALA A 42 -0.48 2.99 3.78
N ALA A 43 0.47 2.94 2.86
CA ALA A 43 0.26 3.17 1.44
C ALA A 43 -0.31 1.91 0.79
N HIS A 44 -1.23 2.10 -0.15
CA HIS A 44 -1.71 1.00 -0.98
C HIS A 44 -0.88 0.95 -2.25
N ILE A 45 -0.37 -0.23 -2.63
CA ILE A 45 0.30 -0.45 -3.92
C ILE A 45 -0.72 -0.28 -5.05
N PHE A 46 -1.82 -1.04 -5.00
CA PHE A 46 -2.98 -0.85 -5.87
C PHE A 46 -4.08 -0.06 -5.16
N SER A 47 -4.58 0.97 -5.85
CA SER A 47 -5.57 1.92 -5.31
C SER A 47 -6.72 1.26 -4.54
N ARG A 48 -7.08 1.85 -3.40
CA ARG A 48 -8.21 1.44 -2.55
C ARG A 48 -9.59 1.40 -3.24
N ARG A 49 -9.69 1.85 -4.51
CA ARG A 49 -10.88 1.63 -5.36
C ARG A 49 -11.10 0.15 -5.68
N PHE A 50 -10.01 -0.64 -5.74
CA PHE A 50 -10.06 -2.07 -6.00
C PHE A 50 -10.43 -2.80 -4.71
N LYS A 51 -11.74 -3.02 -4.50
CA LYS A 51 -12.27 -3.62 -3.26
C LYS A 51 -11.63 -4.98 -2.92
N ARG A 52 -11.22 -5.76 -3.93
CA ARG A 52 -10.58 -7.08 -3.76
C ARG A 52 -9.23 -7.02 -3.07
N THR A 53 -8.46 -5.96 -3.30
CA THR A 53 -7.11 -5.79 -2.71
C THR A 53 -7.05 -4.71 -1.65
N ARG A 54 -8.11 -3.90 -1.49
CA ARG A 54 -8.15 -2.76 -0.55
C ARG A 54 -7.70 -3.10 0.86
N HIS A 55 -8.09 -4.27 1.37
CA HIS A 55 -7.72 -4.72 2.72
C HIS A 55 -6.81 -5.95 2.71
N ASP A 56 -6.28 -6.33 1.53
CA ASP A 56 -5.26 -7.37 1.44
C ASP A 56 -3.96 -6.83 2.07
N PRO A 57 -3.37 -7.50 3.07
CA PRO A 57 -2.11 -7.06 3.67
C PRO A 57 -0.98 -6.93 2.67
N ILE A 58 -0.93 -7.77 1.63
CA ILE A 58 0.10 -7.73 0.59
C ILE A 58 0.01 -6.44 -0.23
N ASN A 59 -1.20 -5.85 -0.33
CA ASN A 59 -1.42 -4.57 -1.02
C ASN A 59 -0.95 -3.36 -0.21
N GLY A 60 -0.51 -3.55 1.04
CA GLY A 60 -0.14 -2.49 1.96
C GLY A 60 1.35 -2.45 2.25
N VAL A 61 1.89 -1.24 2.33
CA VAL A 61 3.27 -0.99 2.76
C VAL A 61 3.31 0.24 3.67
N ALA A 62 4.08 0.19 4.75
CA ALA A 62 4.35 1.34 5.59
C ALA A 62 5.38 2.27 4.92
N LEU A 63 4.99 3.50 4.64
CA LEU A 63 5.86 4.53 4.07
C LEU A 63 5.78 5.81 4.88
N CYS A 64 6.92 6.48 5.06
CA CYS A 64 6.92 7.82 5.62
C CYS A 64 6.22 8.80 4.67
N PHE A 65 5.77 9.94 5.18
CA PHE A 65 5.11 10.97 4.38
C PHE A 65 5.89 11.32 3.11
N GLY A 66 7.21 11.53 3.20
CA GLY A 66 8.05 11.89 2.06
C GLY A 66 8.12 10.79 0.99
N CYS A 67 8.40 9.54 1.38
CA CYS A 67 8.44 8.42 0.43
C CYS A 67 7.06 8.14 -0.18
N HIS A 68 5.99 8.28 0.60
CA HIS A 68 4.64 8.10 0.11
C HIS A 68 4.25 9.20 -0.90
N ALA A 69 4.59 10.45 -0.63
CA ALA A 69 4.38 11.55 -1.57
C ALA A 69 5.19 11.35 -2.86
N HIS A 70 6.45 10.94 -2.75
CA HIS A 70 7.30 10.61 -3.89
C HIS A 70 6.67 9.55 -4.80
N PHE A 71 6.23 8.42 -4.25
CA PHE A 71 5.57 7.37 -5.02
C PHE A 71 4.18 7.74 -5.55
N HIS A 72 3.49 8.68 -4.90
CA HIS A 72 2.25 9.23 -5.45
C HIS A 72 2.51 10.02 -6.74
N SER A 73 3.60 10.80 -6.77
CA SER A 73 4.02 11.57 -7.94
C SER A 73 4.74 10.72 -9.00
N ASN A 74 5.34 9.61 -8.59
CA ASN A 74 6.13 8.71 -9.46
C ASN A 74 5.53 7.30 -9.47
N PRO A 75 4.33 7.10 -10.06
CA PRO A 75 3.62 5.82 -9.98
C PRO A 75 4.34 4.67 -10.69
N ILE A 76 5.09 4.94 -11.77
CA ILE A 76 5.88 3.92 -12.47
C ILE A 76 7.01 3.40 -11.57
N GLU A 77 7.74 4.32 -10.92
CA GLU A 77 8.76 3.95 -9.94
C GLU A 77 8.15 3.16 -8.78
N PHE A 78 6.97 3.55 -8.31
CA PHE A 78 6.32 2.81 -7.24
C PHE A 78 5.95 1.38 -7.65
N MET A 79 5.51 1.15 -8.88
CA MET A 79 5.22 -0.20 -9.38
C MET A 79 6.49 -1.04 -9.49
N ALA A 80 7.58 -0.48 -10.02
CA ALA A 80 8.87 -1.17 -10.11
C ALA A 80 9.40 -1.53 -8.71
N TRP A 81 9.37 -0.57 -7.78
CA TRP A 81 9.76 -0.79 -6.39
C TRP A 81 8.88 -1.86 -5.71
N ALA A 82 7.56 -1.83 -5.93
CA ALA A 82 6.65 -2.78 -5.34
C ALA A 82 6.86 -4.21 -5.87
N GLU A 83 7.19 -4.36 -7.16
CA GLU A 83 7.54 -5.64 -7.76
C GLU A 83 8.82 -6.22 -7.16
N GLU A 84 9.87 -5.41 -7.03
CA GLU A 84 11.10 -5.80 -6.36
C GLU A 84 10.86 -6.15 -4.88
N HIS A 85 10.11 -5.31 -4.16
CA HIS A 85 9.85 -5.47 -2.73
C HIS A 85 9.01 -6.72 -2.40
N LEU A 86 8.03 -7.07 -3.24
CA LEU A 86 7.16 -8.24 -3.03
C LEU A 86 7.70 -9.52 -3.68
N GLY A 87 8.61 -9.38 -4.63
CA GLY A 87 8.97 -10.41 -5.61
C GLY A 87 7.93 -10.54 -6.73
N GLU A 88 8.42 -10.88 -7.93
CA GLU A 88 7.64 -10.94 -9.17
C GLU A 88 6.34 -11.75 -9.04
N ARG A 89 6.42 -12.97 -8.46
CA ARG A 89 5.25 -13.85 -8.32
C ARG A 89 4.15 -13.20 -7.49
N THR A 90 4.49 -12.74 -6.28
CA THR A 90 3.55 -12.11 -5.34
C THR A 90 2.93 -10.86 -5.95
N PHE A 91 3.75 -10.05 -6.62
CA PHE A 91 3.30 -8.84 -7.29
C PHE A 91 2.31 -9.15 -8.42
N LYS A 92 2.60 -10.14 -9.28
CA LYS A 92 1.70 -10.57 -10.36
C LYS A 92 0.37 -11.12 -9.82
N GLU A 93 0.41 -11.93 -8.76
CA GLU A 93 -0.80 -12.43 -8.10
C GLU A 93 -1.66 -11.27 -7.55
N LEU A 94 -1.02 -10.32 -6.85
CA LEU A 94 -1.70 -9.14 -6.32
C LEU A 94 -2.29 -8.26 -7.45
N MET A 95 -1.54 -8.05 -8.52
CA MET A 95 -1.97 -7.31 -9.70
C MET A 95 -3.18 -7.98 -10.36
N GLY A 96 -3.17 -9.31 -10.49
CA GLY A 96 -4.30 -10.09 -10.99
C GLY A 96 -5.56 -9.87 -10.15
N LYS A 97 -5.44 -9.92 -8.81
CA LYS A 97 -6.55 -9.63 -7.88
C LYS A 97 -7.09 -8.20 -8.05
N ALA A 98 -6.21 -7.22 -8.29
CA ALA A 98 -6.59 -5.81 -8.43
C ALA A 98 -7.28 -5.51 -9.76
N ARG A 99 -6.77 -6.06 -10.87
CA ARG A 99 -7.22 -5.77 -12.23
C ARG A 99 -8.48 -6.54 -12.62
N LYS A 100 -8.58 -7.83 -12.25
CA LYS A 100 -9.47 -8.82 -12.86
C LYS A 100 -9.73 -8.53 -14.36
N LEU A 101 -8.76 -8.88 -15.21
CA LEU A 101 -9.14 -9.39 -16.53
C LEU A 101 -9.99 -10.64 -16.24
N ALA A 102 -11.22 -10.66 -16.74
CA ALA A 102 -11.92 -11.91 -16.91
C ALA A 102 -11.06 -12.73 -17.88
N VAL A 103 -10.34 -13.73 -17.38
CA VAL A 103 -10.03 -14.87 -18.22
C VAL A 103 -11.35 -15.60 -18.30
N ASN A 104 -12.00 -15.46 -19.45
CA ASN A 104 -13.12 -16.29 -19.86
C ASN A 104 -12.65 -17.73 -19.97
#